data_AF-A0A2R6BT71-F1
#
_entry.id   AF-A0A2R6BT71-F1
#
_cell.length_a   1.000
_cell.length_b   1.000
_cell.length_c   1.000
_cell.angle_alpha   90.00
_cell.angle_beta   90.00
_cell.angle_gamma   90.00
#
_symmetry.space_group_name_H-M   'P 1'
#
loop_
_entity.id
_entity.type
_entity.pdbx_description
1 polymer ?
#
loop_
_entity_poly.entity_id
_entity_poly.type
_entity_poly.pdbx_seq_one_letter_code
_entity_poly.pdbx_strand_id
1 'polypeptide(L)'
;MMLALRFDLYSAYGLSILYPASWRVELNPASKRQEGDVVFHSPEKDKLYVSWGPLEKARQKFEGVEKHAEYSVERIKRSKDVNGFEISETRRSNLNGHEAVFNAVKFGVSPPEMFGFKGKPSPKRVYSMHLYCEDSSRYLVVYTLCSEEGSEQILEVTKKCIDSLKCHNEAVDL
;
A
#
# COMPACT_ATOMS: atom_id res chain seq x y z
N MET A 1 27.90 2.21 -3.40
CA MET A 1 27.56 3.41 -4.20
C MET A 1 26.13 3.21 -4.69
N MET A 2 25.13 3.77 -4.00
CA MET A 2 23.73 3.71 -4.45
C MET A 2 23.64 4.49 -5.76
N LEU A 3 23.35 3.80 -6.87
CA LEU A 3 22.85 4.48 -8.07
C LEU A 3 21.66 5.34 -7.63
N ALA A 4 21.70 6.64 -7.94
CA ALA A 4 20.60 7.53 -7.62
C ALA A 4 19.32 6.97 -8.26
N LEU A 5 18.38 6.53 -7.43
CA LEU A 5 17.08 6.04 -7.90
C LEU A 5 16.36 7.19 -8.58
N ARG A 6 16.17 7.09 -9.90
CA ARG A 6 15.31 7.98 -10.67
C ARG A 6 13.85 7.63 -10.40
N PHE A 7 13.00 8.64 -10.23
CA PHE A 7 11.57 8.48 -10.04
C PHE A 7 10.82 9.14 -11.20
N ASP A 8 9.75 8.50 -11.64
CA ASP A 8 8.78 9.06 -12.58
C ASP A 8 7.44 9.31 -11.87
N LEU A 9 6.59 10.14 -12.46
CA LEU A 9 5.27 10.48 -11.93
C LEU A 9 4.19 9.63 -12.60
N TYR A 10 3.42 8.91 -11.81
CA TYR A 10 2.13 8.39 -12.24
C TYR A 10 1.05 9.40 -11.90
N SER A 11 0.21 9.76 -12.87
CA SER A 11 -0.93 10.65 -12.67
C SER A 11 -2.10 10.19 -13.52
N ALA A 12 -3.18 9.79 -12.87
CA ALA A 12 -4.41 9.39 -13.51
C ALA A 12 -5.57 9.60 -12.53
N TYR A 13 -6.79 9.77 -13.04
CA TYR A 13 -7.99 9.82 -12.20
C TYR A 13 -7.98 10.87 -11.08
N GLY A 14 -7.19 11.95 -11.21
CA GLY A 14 -7.06 12.99 -10.19
C GLY A 14 -6.35 12.52 -8.91
N LEU A 15 -5.45 11.55 -9.02
CA LEU A 15 -4.44 11.24 -8.02
C LEU A 15 -3.08 11.17 -8.71
N SER A 16 -1.99 11.36 -7.95
CA SER A 16 -0.64 11.16 -8.47
C SER A 16 0.32 10.62 -7.41
N ILE A 17 1.36 9.93 -7.85
CA ILE A 17 2.38 9.34 -6.96
C ILE A 17 3.70 9.19 -7.73
N LEU A 18 4.83 9.42 -7.06
CA LEU A 18 6.14 9.07 -7.60
C LEU A 18 6.40 7.57 -7.42
N TYR A 19 7.08 6.98 -8.39
CA TYR A 19 7.54 5.60 -8.34
C TYR A 19 8.91 5.45 -9.01
N PRO A 20 9.72 4.44 -8.66
CA PRO A 20 11.02 4.26 -9.32
C PRO A 20 10.86 4.01 -10.82
N ALA A 21 11.61 4.74 -11.64
CA ALA A 21 11.51 4.70 -13.11
C ALA A 21 11.80 3.33 -13.73
N SER A 22 12.49 2.44 -12.99
CA SER A 22 12.74 1.06 -13.42
C SER A 22 11.54 0.13 -13.22
N TRP A 23 10.49 0.57 -12.51
CA TRP A 23 9.35 -0.27 -12.20
C TRP A 23 8.30 -0.20 -13.31
N ARG A 24 7.72 -1.36 -13.64
CA ARG A 24 6.62 -1.45 -14.60
C ARG A 24 5.32 -1.02 -13.93
N VAL A 25 4.56 -0.15 -14.58
CA VAL A 25 3.21 0.25 -14.15
C VAL A 25 2.16 -0.66 -14.77
N GLU A 26 1.22 -1.13 -13.96
CA GLU A 26 0.07 -1.92 -14.38
C GLU A 26 -1.20 -1.32 -13.77
N LEU A 27 -2.04 -0.71 -14.60
CA LEU A 27 -3.36 -0.21 -14.19
C LEU A 27 -4.38 -1.32 -14.38
N ASN A 28 -5.17 -1.63 -13.34
CA ASN A 28 -6.27 -2.57 -13.49
C ASN A 28 -7.27 -2.01 -14.54
N PRO A 29 -7.57 -2.75 -15.62
CA PRO A 29 -8.43 -2.25 -16.71
C PRO A 29 -9.87 -1.94 -16.28
N ALA A 30 -10.32 -2.46 -15.12
CA ALA A 30 -11.62 -2.11 -14.55
C ALA A 30 -11.60 -0.76 -13.79
N SER A 31 -10.43 -0.15 -13.61
CA SER A 31 -10.27 1.10 -12.85
C SER A 31 -11.03 2.25 -13.50
N LYS A 32 -11.64 3.05 -12.64
CA LYS A 32 -12.38 4.27 -12.96
C LYS A 32 -11.92 5.40 -12.03
N ARG A 33 -12.41 6.61 -12.30
CA ARG A 33 -12.08 7.78 -11.47
C ARG A 33 -12.36 7.59 -9.97
N GLN A 34 -13.45 6.90 -9.65
CA GLN A 34 -13.94 6.75 -8.27
C GLN A 34 -13.53 5.44 -7.58
N GLU A 35 -13.13 4.42 -8.34
CA GLU A 35 -12.67 3.14 -7.78
C GLU A 35 -11.70 2.45 -8.73
N GLY A 36 -10.65 1.85 -8.19
CA GLY A 36 -9.63 1.18 -8.99
C GLY A 36 -8.36 0.90 -8.23
N ASP A 37 -7.39 0.34 -8.94
CA ASP A 37 -6.06 0.07 -8.42
C ASP A 37 -4.99 0.14 -9.51
N VAL A 38 -3.81 0.61 -9.13
CA VAL A 38 -2.59 0.56 -9.93
C VAL A 38 -1.51 -0.16 -9.14
N VAL A 39 -0.73 -0.98 -9.85
CA VAL A 39 0.38 -1.75 -9.31
C VAL A 39 1.67 -1.31 -9.98
N PHE A 40 2.70 -1.09 -9.18
CA PHE A 40 4.05 -0.82 -9.61
C PHE A 40 4.92 -2.05 -9.30
N HIS A 41 5.47 -2.68 -10.33
CA HIS A 41 6.23 -3.91 -10.25
C HIS A 41 7.73 -3.62 -10.28
N SER A 42 8.42 -3.94 -9.20
CA SER A 42 9.89 -3.87 -9.17
C SER A 42 10.53 -4.97 -10.04
N PRO A 43 11.76 -4.73 -10.55
CA PRO A 43 12.58 -5.78 -11.15
C PRO A 43 12.81 -6.99 -10.23
N GLU A 44 12.82 -6.76 -8.91
CA GLU A 44 13.05 -7.75 -7.86
C GLU A 44 11.78 -8.52 -7.42
N LYS A 45 10.65 -8.31 -8.12
CA LYS A 45 9.33 -8.94 -7.89
C LYS A 45 8.55 -8.44 -6.68
N ASP A 46 9.08 -7.48 -5.92
CA ASP A 46 8.29 -6.68 -4.98
C ASP A 46 7.27 -5.82 -5.73
N LYS A 47 6.18 -5.47 -5.05
CA LYS A 47 5.08 -4.70 -5.63
C LYS A 47 4.64 -3.58 -4.69
N LEU A 48 4.32 -2.43 -5.26
CA LEU A 48 3.58 -1.36 -4.59
C LEU A 48 2.21 -1.21 -5.24
N TYR A 49 1.19 -1.15 -4.40
CA TYR A 49 -0.19 -1.02 -4.79
C TYR A 49 -0.69 0.34 -4.34
N VAL A 50 -1.47 1.00 -5.20
CA VAL A 50 -2.31 2.13 -4.83
C VAL A 50 -3.74 1.76 -5.22
N SER A 51 -4.59 1.59 -4.23
CA SER A 51 -6.01 1.28 -4.41
C SER A 51 -6.86 2.44 -3.91
N TRP A 52 -7.94 2.75 -4.61
CA TRP A 52 -8.90 3.76 -4.19
C TRP A 52 -10.33 3.27 -4.38
N GLY A 53 -11.24 3.84 -3.60
CA GLY A 53 -12.66 3.54 -3.73
C GLY A 53 -13.53 4.62 -3.08
N PRO A 54 -14.86 4.51 -3.22
CA PRO A 54 -15.79 5.50 -2.69
C PRO A 54 -15.69 5.59 -1.17
N LEU A 55 -15.46 6.79 -0.65
CA LEU A 55 -15.30 7.02 0.79
C LEU A 55 -16.54 6.60 1.57
N GLU A 56 -17.73 6.84 1.01
CA GLU A 56 -19.01 6.45 1.60
C GLU A 56 -19.09 4.95 1.89
N LYS A 57 -18.61 4.10 0.95
CA LYS A 57 -18.57 2.64 1.16
C LYS A 57 -17.63 2.25 2.31
N ALA A 58 -16.58 3.02 2.56
CA ALA A 58 -15.67 2.78 3.68
C ALA A 58 -16.28 3.25 5.01
N ARG A 59 -16.93 4.42 5.03
CA ARG A 59 -17.63 4.96 6.21
C ARG A 59 -18.80 4.08 6.68
N GLN A 60 -19.48 3.40 5.75
CA GLN A 60 -20.52 2.41 6.09
C GLN A 60 -19.97 1.19 6.83
N LYS A 61 -18.67 0.89 6.68
CA LYS A 61 -18.03 -0.30 7.25
C LYS A 61 -17.13 -0.01 8.44
N PHE A 62 -16.55 1.19 8.49
CA PHE A 62 -15.50 1.53 9.42
C PHE A 62 -15.75 2.91 10.02
N GLU A 63 -15.64 2.99 11.35
CA GLU A 63 -15.66 4.23 12.11
C GLU A 63 -14.32 4.98 11.95
N GLY A 64 -14.04 5.45 10.74
CA GLY A 64 -12.84 6.21 10.42
C GLY A 64 -11.68 5.39 9.84
N VAL A 65 -10.60 6.12 9.49
CA VAL A 65 -9.43 5.57 8.79
C VAL A 65 -8.66 4.56 9.65
N GLU A 66 -8.60 4.76 10.96
CA GLU A 66 -7.95 3.84 11.90
C GLU A 66 -8.59 2.46 11.92
N LYS A 67 -9.92 2.40 12.01
CA LYS A 67 -10.64 1.13 12.01
C LYS A 67 -10.51 0.40 10.68
N HIS A 68 -10.41 1.13 9.58
CA HIS A 68 -10.12 0.54 8.28
C HIS A 68 -8.68 -0.01 8.20
N ALA A 69 -7.70 0.72 8.72
CA ALA A 69 -6.31 0.27 8.79
C ALA A 69 -6.17 -0.98 9.69
N GLU A 70 -6.77 -0.95 10.89
CA GLU A 70 -6.83 -2.07 11.84
C GLU A 70 -7.47 -3.30 11.19
N TYR A 71 -8.61 -3.13 10.52
CA TYR A 71 -9.27 -4.22 9.79
C TYR A 71 -8.36 -4.86 8.74
N SER A 72 -7.59 -4.05 8.01
CA SER A 72 -6.67 -4.54 6.98
C SER A 72 -5.53 -5.37 7.57
N VAL A 73 -4.95 -4.91 8.69
CA VAL A 73 -3.91 -5.62 9.45
C VAL A 73 -4.44 -6.93 10.03
N GLU A 74 -5.62 -6.90 10.66
CA GLU A 74 -6.26 -8.08 11.24
C GLU A 74 -6.65 -9.12 10.17
N ARG A 75 -7.04 -8.69 8.98
CA ARG A 75 -7.29 -9.60 7.85
C ARG A 75 -6.03 -10.36 7.45
N ILE A 76 -4.87 -9.72 7.42
CA ILE A 76 -3.59 -10.40 7.14
C ILE A 76 -3.31 -11.43 8.25
N LYS A 77 -3.38 -11.00 9.52
CA LYS A 77 -3.12 -11.85 10.69
C LYS A 77 -4.00 -13.11 10.74
N ARG A 78 -5.24 -13.04 10.27
CA ARG A 78 -6.20 -14.16 10.24
C ARG A 78 -6.02 -15.10 9.05
N SER A 79 -5.11 -14.82 8.12
CA SER A 79 -4.87 -15.66 6.94
C SER A 79 -4.21 -16.97 7.35
N LYS A 80 -4.67 -18.10 6.80
CA LYS A 80 -4.31 -19.46 7.28
C LYS A 80 -2.83 -19.82 7.11
N ASP A 81 -2.17 -19.17 6.17
CA ASP A 81 -0.78 -19.32 5.79
C ASP A 81 0.15 -18.37 6.55
N VAL A 82 -0.39 -17.45 7.33
CA VAL A 82 0.36 -16.44 8.10
C VAL A 82 0.73 -16.97 9.48
N ASN A 83 2.01 -16.85 9.83
CA ASN A 83 2.57 -17.26 11.12
C ASN A 83 3.50 -16.17 11.67
N GLY A 84 3.73 -16.15 12.98
CA GLY A 84 4.69 -15.21 13.60
C GLY A 84 4.38 -13.74 13.30
N PHE A 85 3.10 -13.36 13.36
CA PHE A 85 2.65 -12.02 13.03
C PHE A 85 3.05 -11.00 14.10
N GLU A 86 3.67 -9.91 13.67
CA GLU A 86 4.13 -8.82 14.52
C GLU A 86 3.80 -7.47 13.86
N ILE A 87 3.27 -6.53 14.64
CA ILE A 87 3.13 -5.13 14.23
C ILE A 87 4.36 -4.38 14.74
N SER A 88 5.24 -3.97 13.84
CA SER A 88 6.46 -3.24 14.21
C SER A 88 6.25 -1.73 14.32
N GLU A 89 5.24 -1.19 13.63
CA GLU A 89 4.90 0.23 13.72
C GLU A 89 3.42 0.44 13.37
N THR A 90 2.73 1.28 14.15
CA THR A 90 1.48 1.92 13.75
C THR A 90 1.61 3.40 14.08
N ARG A 91 1.38 4.27 13.10
CA ARG A 91 1.58 5.70 13.26
C ARG A 91 0.47 6.49 12.58
N ARG A 92 -0.16 7.40 13.32
CA ARG A 92 -1.03 8.42 12.74
C ARG A 92 -0.18 9.54 12.15
N SER A 93 -0.59 10.04 11.00
CA SER A 93 0.08 11.11 10.27
C SER A 93 -0.93 11.96 9.53
N ASN A 94 -0.47 13.09 9.02
CA ASN A 94 -1.25 13.92 8.10
C ASN A 94 -0.59 13.86 6.72
N LEU A 95 -1.35 13.52 5.68
CA LEU A 95 -0.88 13.44 4.31
C LEU A 95 -1.82 14.28 3.42
N ASN A 96 -1.28 15.34 2.80
CA ASN A 96 -2.04 16.33 2.02
C ASN A 96 -3.19 17.00 2.78
N GLY A 97 -3.04 17.25 4.09
CA GLY A 97 -4.11 17.81 4.92
C GLY A 97 -5.09 16.77 5.47
N HIS A 98 -5.00 15.50 5.05
CA HIS A 98 -5.91 14.43 5.45
C HIS A 98 -5.30 13.55 6.55
N GLU A 99 -6.15 13.04 7.43
CA GLU A 99 -5.73 12.03 8.41
C GLU A 99 -5.35 10.73 7.70
N ALA A 100 -4.20 10.18 8.06
CA ALA A 100 -3.67 8.97 7.47
C ALA A 100 -3.02 8.06 8.53
N VAL A 101 -3.14 6.74 8.33
CA VAL A 101 -2.62 5.73 9.26
C VAL A 101 -1.63 4.85 8.54
N PHE A 102 -0.38 4.89 9.00
CA PHE A 102 0.69 4.03 8.53
C PHE A 102 0.80 2.78 9.40
N ASN A 103 1.05 1.63 8.78
CA ASN A 103 1.41 0.39 9.46
C ASN A 103 2.65 -0.25 8.84
N ALA A 104 3.48 -0.84 9.69
CA ALA A 104 4.52 -1.78 9.31
C ALA A 104 4.30 -3.10 10.06
N VAL A 105 4.16 -4.19 9.32
CA VAL A 105 3.92 -5.52 9.89
C VAL A 105 4.89 -6.54 9.31
N LYS A 106 5.26 -7.52 10.13
CA LYS A 106 6.15 -8.63 9.78
C LYS A 106 5.43 -9.95 10.05
N PHE A 107 5.64 -10.93 9.18
CA PHE A 107 5.07 -12.27 9.34
C PHE A 107 5.79 -13.29 8.45
N GLY A 108 5.64 -14.57 8.75
CA GLY A 108 6.03 -15.67 7.87
C GLY A 108 4.84 -16.18 7.06
N VAL A 109 5.06 -16.49 5.78
CA VAL A 109 4.09 -17.19 4.92
C VAL A 109 4.53 -18.64 4.73
N SER A 110 3.74 -19.57 5.23
CA SER A 110 3.97 -21.00 5.06
C SER A 110 3.60 -21.45 3.64
N PRO A 111 4.47 -22.23 2.96
CA PRO A 111 4.07 -22.85 1.70
C PRO A 111 2.93 -23.85 1.92
N PRO A 112 2.11 -24.13 0.89
CA PRO A 112 1.12 -25.20 0.94
C PRO A 112 1.78 -26.52 1.33
N GLU A 113 1.11 -27.31 2.17
CA GLU A 113 1.60 -28.62 2.58
C GLU A 113 1.61 -29.56 1.37
N MET A 114 2.78 -30.10 1.06
CA MET A 114 2.94 -31.06 -0.03
C MET A 114 3.49 -32.36 0.56
N PHE A 115 2.75 -33.46 0.39
CA PHE A 115 3.12 -34.80 0.87
C PHE A 115 3.50 -34.87 2.37
N GLY A 116 2.82 -34.11 3.24
CA GLY A 116 3.06 -34.13 4.69
C GLY A 116 4.30 -33.36 5.17
N PHE A 117 5.03 -32.71 4.25
CA PHE A 117 6.17 -31.85 4.61
C PHE A 117 5.76 -30.37 4.56
N LYS A 118 5.82 -29.70 5.72
CA LYS A 118 5.71 -28.24 5.80
C LYS A 118 7.08 -27.63 5.56
N GLY A 119 7.22 -26.92 4.44
CA GLY A 119 8.41 -26.12 4.16
C GLY A 119 8.57 -24.97 5.17
N LYS A 120 9.78 -24.40 5.25
CA LYS A 120 10.05 -23.26 6.13
C LYS A 120 9.21 -22.04 5.69
N PRO A 121 8.58 -21.31 6.63
CA PRO A 121 7.89 -20.07 6.30
C PRO A 121 8.84 -19.06 5.64
N SER A 122 8.37 -18.39 4.59
CA SER A 122 9.10 -17.29 3.96
C SER A 122 8.80 -15.99 4.72
N PRO A 123 9.80 -15.27 5.25
CA PRO A 123 9.55 -14.04 5.96
C PRO A 123 9.14 -12.92 5.00
N LYS A 124 8.14 -12.15 5.44
CA LYS A 124 7.51 -11.06 4.70
C LYS A 124 7.36 -9.83 5.56
N ARG A 125 7.39 -8.67 4.90
CA ARG A 125 6.99 -7.40 5.50
C ARG A 125 5.93 -6.73 4.63
N VAL A 126 4.99 -6.08 5.30
CA VAL A 126 4.01 -5.20 4.65
C VAL A 126 4.11 -3.83 5.27
N TYR A 127 4.17 -2.82 4.40
CA TYR A 127 4.02 -1.43 4.76
C TYR A 127 2.74 -0.94 4.11
N SER A 128 1.90 -0.23 4.86
CA SER A 128 0.65 0.31 4.33
C SER A 128 0.36 1.69 4.87
N MET A 129 -0.32 2.50 4.06
CA MET A 129 -0.87 3.81 4.42
C MET A 129 -2.33 3.85 3.98
N HIS A 130 -3.22 4.13 4.93
CA HIS A 130 -4.64 4.36 4.68
C HIS A 130 -4.96 5.84 4.86
N LEU A 131 -5.76 6.41 3.97
CA LEU A 131 -6.15 7.82 4.01
C LEU A 131 -7.58 7.98 3.52
N TYR A 132 -8.34 8.89 4.13
CA TYR A 132 -9.66 9.32 3.66
C TYR A 132 -9.55 10.74 3.12
N CYS A 133 -9.97 10.95 1.87
CA CYS A 133 -9.90 12.23 1.18
C CYS A 133 -11.33 12.73 0.91
N GLU A 134 -11.77 13.73 1.67
CA GLU A 134 -13.09 14.33 1.51
C GLU A 134 -13.23 15.04 0.15
N ASP A 135 -12.18 15.76 -0.28
CA ASP A 135 -12.19 16.57 -1.51
C ASP A 135 -12.44 15.73 -2.77
N SER A 136 -11.91 14.49 -2.79
CA SER A 136 -12.16 13.55 -3.88
C SER A 136 -13.28 12.56 -3.58
N SER A 137 -13.84 12.57 -2.36
CA SER A 137 -14.80 11.59 -1.85
C SER A 137 -14.32 10.14 -1.98
N ARG A 138 -13.01 9.91 -1.78
CA ARG A 138 -12.38 8.59 -1.90
C ARG A 138 -11.61 8.21 -0.64
N TYR A 139 -11.61 6.92 -0.32
CA TYR A 139 -10.53 6.35 0.48
C TYR A 139 -9.39 5.93 -0.45
N LEU A 140 -8.16 5.95 0.07
CA LEU A 140 -6.97 5.45 -0.60
C LEU A 140 -6.22 4.52 0.33
N VAL A 141 -5.62 3.48 -0.24
CA VAL A 141 -4.69 2.57 0.43
C VAL A 141 -3.47 2.41 -0.44
N VAL A 142 -2.30 2.79 0.08
CA VAL A 142 -1.01 2.50 -0.53
C VAL A 142 -0.38 1.37 0.27
N TYR A 143 0.07 0.28 -0.36
CA TYR A 143 0.74 -0.78 0.37
C TYR A 143 1.77 -1.53 -0.47
N THR A 144 2.77 -2.10 0.21
CA THR A 144 3.77 -2.98 -0.38
C THR A 144 3.80 -4.31 0.35
N LEU A 145 4.02 -5.40 -0.39
CA LEU A 145 4.39 -6.69 0.16
C LEU A 145 5.78 -7.05 -0.35
N CYS A 146 6.72 -7.27 0.56
CA CYS A 146 8.12 -7.52 0.22
C CYS A 146 8.71 -8.69 1.00
N SER A 147 9.79 -9.26 0.47
CA SER A 147 10.64 -10.21 1.20
C SER A 147 11.40 -9.50 2.33
N GLU A 148 11.82 -10.23 3.36
CA GLU A 148 12.63 -9.64 4.44
C GLU A 148 14.00 -9.15 3.97
N GLU A 149 14.65 -9.87 3.04
CA GLU A 149 15.99 -9.52 2.52
C GLU A 149 15.99 -8.21 1.72
N GLY A 150 14.87 -7.80 1.10
CA GLY A 150 14.72 -6.54 0.38
C GLY A 150 14.12 -5.39 1.22
N SER A 151 13.86 -5.63 2.51
CA SER A 151 12.86 -4.87 3.25
C SER A 151 13.25 -3.44 3.67
N GLU A 152 14.54 -3.10 3.71
CA GLU A 152 14.98 -1.73 4.07
C GLU A 152 14.94 -0.79 2.87
N GLN A 153 15.54 -1.20 1.74
CA GLN A 153 15.50 -0.40 0.51
C GLN A 153 14.05 -0.21 0.01
N ILE A 154 13.25 -1.28 0.05
CA ILE A 154 11.84 -1.19 -0.34
C ILE A 154 11.04 -0.31 0.62
N LEU A 155 11.40 -0.27 1.91
CA LEU A 155 10.76 0.63 2.89
C LEU A 155 11.05 2.09 2.55
N GLU A 156 12.29 2.43 2.25
CA GLU A 156 12.66 3.79 1.85
C GLU A 156 11.93 4.21 0.56
N VAL A 157 11.89 3.33 -0.44
CA VAL A 157 11.12 3.56 -1.67
C VAL A 157 9.65 3.75 -1.34
N THR A 158 9.07 2.89 -0.52
CA THR A 158 7.65 2.94 -0.14
C THR A 158 7.30 4.23 0.58
N LYS A 159 8.12 4.64 1.55
CA LYS A 159 7.97 5.91 2.26
C LYS A 159 7.99 7.09 1.28
N LYS A 160 8.99 7.12 0.38
CA LYS A 160 9.08 8.17 -0.64
C LYS A 160 7.88 8.21 -1.59
N CYS A 161 7.38 7.04 -2.00
CA CYS A 161 6.16 6.96 -2.80
C CYS A 161 4.96 7.50 -2.01
N ILE A 162 4.76 7.07 -0.76
CA ILE A 162 3.68 7.55 0.12
C ILE A 162 3.76 9.06 0.33
N ASP A 163 4.93 9.60 0.65
CA ASP A 163 5.13 11.04 0.90
C ASP A 163 4.86 11.89 -0.35
N SER A 164 5.00 11.30 -1.54
CA SER A 164 4.72 11.96 -2.82
C SER A 164 3.27 11.83 -3.30
N LEU A 165 2.46 11.00 -2.63
CA LEU A 165 1.08 10.76 -3.03
C LEU A 165 0.31 12.07 -2.95
N LYS A 166 -0.41 12.43 -4.02
CA LYS A 166 -1.49 13.43 -4.02
C LYS A 166 -2.81 12.72 -4.25
N CYS A 167 -3.73 12.84 -3.29
CA CYS A 167 -5.00 12.11 -3.27
C CYS A 167 -6.15 12.81 -4.01
N HIS A 168 -5.97 14.10 -4.32
CA HIS A 168 -6.85 14.91 -5.14
C HIS A 168 -5.97 15.92 -5.89
N ASN A 169 -6.48 16.45 -7.00
CA ASN A 169 -5.88 17.64 -7.60
C ASN A 169 -6.44 18.85 -6.84
N GLU A 170 -5.60 19.86 -6.61
CA GLU A 170 -6.08 21.18 -6.21
C GLU A 170 -7.11 21.65 -7.25
N ALA A 171 -8.18 22.29 -6.79
CA ALA A 171 -9.20 22.84 -7.68
C ALA A 171 -8.52 23.78 -8.68
N VAL A 172 -8.61 23.43 -9.96
CA VAL A 172 -8.27 24.35 -11.05
C VAL A 172 -9.58 24.98 -11.46
N ASP A 173 -9.83 26.19 -10.96
CA ASP A 173 -10.86 27.05 -11.52
C ASP A 173 -10.45 27.35 -12.97
N LEU A 174 -11.24 26.87 -13.93
CA LEU A 174 -11.11 27.19 -15.36
C LEU A 174 -11.96 28.41 -15.69
#